data_AF-A0A2N0D3G1-F1
#
_entry.id   AF-A0A2N0D3G1-F1
#
_cell.length_a   1.000
_cell.length_b   1.000
_cell.length_c   1.000
_cell.angle_alpha   90.00
_cell.angle_beta   90.00
_cell.angle_gamma   90.00
#
_symmetry.space_group_name_H-M   'P 1'
#
loop_
_entity.id
_entity.type
_entity.pdbx_description
1 polymer ?
#
loop_
_entity_poly.entity_id
_entity_poly.type
_entity_poly.pdbx_seq_one_letter_code
_entity_poly.pdbx_strand_id
1 'polypeptide(L)' 'MAWAIFSAECNWSRPKSKFSFNAKPKAEPQSFPHDFVDYAVSIGRATKVKPPRRRQIPKEGA' A
#
# COMPACT_ATOMS: atom_id res chain seq x y z
N MET A 1 1.08 -6.79 -6.17
CA MET A 1 1.31 -5.64 -5.26
C MET A 1 0.25 -5.66 -4.16
N ALA A 2 0.58 -5.20 -2.96
CA ALA A 2 -0.33 -5.09 -1.82
C ALA A 2 -0.79 -3.65 -1.64
N TRP A 3 -1.99 -3.47 -1.11
CA TRP A 3 -2.53 -2.16 -0.77
C TRP A 3 -2.49 -1.96 0.73
N ALA A 4 -2.02 -0.79 1.16
CA ALA A 4 -2.00 -0.42 2.56
C ALA A 4 -2.22 1.08 2.75
N ILE A 5 -2.86 1.44 3.85
CA ILE A 5 -2.96 2.83 4.32
C ILE A 5 -1.82 3.03 5.32
N PHE A 6 -0.98 4.04 5.09
CA PHE A 6 0.16 4.36 5.95
C PHE A 6 -0.27 5.47 6.90
N SER A 7 -0.23 5.21 8.20
CA SER A 7 -0.55 6.19 9.24
C SER A 7 0.66 7.07 9.59
N ALA A 8 1.87 6.58 9.32
CA ALA A 8 3.11 7.30 9.53
C ALA A 8 4.09 7.05 8.38
N GLU A 9 5.14 7.88 8.30
CA GLU A 9 6.21 7.66 7.32
C GLU A 9 6.92 6.33 7.60
N CYS A 10 7.11 5.53 6.55
CA CYS A 10 7.80 4.26 6.60
C CYS A 10 8.88 4.19 5.52
N ASN A 11 10.11 3.98 5.95
CA ASN A 11 11.27 3.78 5.09
C ASN A 11 11.77 2.35 5.26
N TRP A 12 11.91 1.62 4.17
CA TRP A 12 12.46 0.27 4.18
C TRP A 12 13.23 -0.03 2.90
N SER A 13 14.43 -0.56 3.09
CA SER A 13 15.28 -1.02 2.00
C SER A 13 15.16 -2.53 1.91
N ARG A 14 14.83 -3.04 0.73
CA ARG A 14 14.67 -4.48 0.55
C ARG A 14 16.02 -5.18 0.73
N PRO A 15 16.14 -6.18 1.62
CA PRO A 15 17.39 -6.91 1.81
C PRO A 15 17.88 -7.53 0.50
N LYS A 16 19.20 -7.50 0.26
CA LYS A 16 19.85 -8.04 -0.95
C LYS A 16 19.43 -7.36 -2.27
N SER A 17 18.88 -6.15 -2.20
CA SER A 17 18.46 -5.37 -3.36
C SER A 17 18.91 -3.92 -3.23
N LYS A 18 19.06 -3.24 -4.38
CA LYS A 18 19.30 -1.79 -4.44
C LYS A 18 18.00 -0.97 -4.34
N PHE A 19 16.86 -1.64 -4.16
CA PHE A 19 15.55 -0.99 -4.09
C PHE A 19 15.19 -0.57 -2.68
N SER A 20 14.90 0.72 -2.53
CA SER A 20 14.42 1.35 -1.30
C SER A 20 13.01 1.85 -1.52
N PHE A 21 12.13 1.64 -0.55
CA PHE A 21 10.75 2.10 -0.57
C PHE A 21 10.51 3.09 0.57
N ASN A 22 9.99 4.26 0.22
CA ASN A 22 9.48 5.25 1.16
C ASN A 22 7.96 5.36 0.93
N ALA A 23 7.20 5.18 1.99
CA ALA A 23 5.78 5.49 2.01
C ALA A 23 5.52 6.68 2.93
N LYS A 24 4.84 7.68 2.37
CA LYS A 24 4.35 8.83 3.12
C LYS A 24 3.01 8.51 3.78
N PRO A 25 2.74 9.07 4.96
CA PRO A 25 1.44 8.93 5.59
C PRO A 25 0.37 9.58 4.71
N LYS A 26 -0.63 8.80 4.31
CA LYS A 26 -1.82 9.27 3.58
C LYS A 26 -3.01 8.43 3.99
N ALA A 27 -4.17 9.07 4.10
CA ALA A 27 -5.44 8.38 4.36
C ALA A 27 -5.88 7.50 3.17
N GLU A 28 -5.35 7.75 1.98
CA GLU A 28 -5.65 6.98 0.78
C GLU A 28 -4.85 5.67 0.75
N PRO A 29 -5.48 4.55 0.32
CA PRO A 29 -4.78 3.30 0.04
C PRO A 29 -3.66 3.50 -0.97
N GLN A 30 -2.44 3.07 -0.62
CA GLN A 30 -1.29 3.09 -1.51
C GLN A 30 -0.89 1.66 -1.90
N SER A 31 -0.42 1.49 -3.14
CA SER A 31 0.03 0.20 -3.67
C SER A 31 1.56 0.09 -3.57
N PHE A 32 2.04 -0.89 -2.81
CA PHE A 32 3.46 -1.19 -2.62
C PHE A 32 3.74 -2.70 -2.77
N PRO A 33 5.01 -3.14 -2.82
CA PRO A 33 5.37 -4.56 -2.75
C PRO A 33 4.84 -5.23 -1.48
N HIS A 34 4.54 -6.55 -1.55
CA HIS A 34 4.01 -7.30 -0.40
C HIS A 34 4.98 -7.24 0.78
N ASP A 35 6.27 -7.50 0.53
CA ASP A 35 7.34 -7.46 1.54
C ASP A 35 7.37 -6.13 2.31
N PHE A 36 7.20 -5.01 1.60
CA PHE A 36 7.21 -3.68 2.21
C PHE A 36 5.96 -3.43 3.06
N VAL A 37 4.79 -3.81 2.55
CA VAL A 37 3.52 -3.67 3.28
C VAL A 37 3.53 -4.54 4.53
N ASP A 38 3.99 -5.79 4.43
CA ASP A 38 4.03 -6.68 5.58
C ASP A 38 5.03 -6.20 6.63
N TYR A 39 6.19 -5.67 6.21
CA TYR A 39 7.11 -4.97 7.13
C TYR A 39 6.43 -3.79 7.82
N ALA A 40 5.80 -2.89 7.06
CA ALA A 40 5.14 -1.71 7.61
C ALA A 40 3.97 -2.05 8.55
N VAL A 41 3.23 -3.13 8.28
CA VAL A 41 2.18 -3.67 9.16
C VAL A 41 2.79 -4.27 10.43
N SER A 42 3.90 -5.03 10.32
CA SER A 42 4.56 -5.64 11.47
C SER A 42 5.05 -4.64 12.51
N ILE A 43 5.48 -3.45 12.06
CA ILE A 43 5.92 -2.36 12.92
C ILE A 43 4.76 -1.41 13.34
N GLY A 44 3.52 -1.72 12.94
CA GLY A 44 2.32 -0.93 13.25
C GLY A 44 2.23 0.43 12.55
N ARG A 45 2.98 0.64 11.45
CA ARG A 45 3.01 1.90 10.68
C ARG A 45 2.04 1.91 9.49
N ALA A 46 1.49 0.75 9.13
CA ALA A 46 0.55 0.61 8.04
C ALA A 46 -0.56 -0.39 8.37
N THR A 47 -1.70 -0.22 7.71
CA THR A 47 -2.84 -1.14 7.76
C THR A 47 -3.08 -1.70 6.37
N LYS A 48 -3.01 -3.02 6.24
CA LYS A 48 -3.29 -3.72 4.98
C LYS A 48 -4.76 -3.53 4.61
N VAL A 49 -5.02 -3.05 3.41
CA VAL A 49 -6.38 -2.83 2.91
C VAL A 49 -6.59 -3.58 1.62
N LYS A 50 -7.87 -3.81 1.29
CA LYS A 50 -8.23 -4.37 -0.03
C LYS A 50 -7.94 -3.33 -1.11
N PRO A 51 -7.62 -3.76 -2.34
CA PRO A 51 -7.51 -2.85 -3.47
C PRO A 51 -8.80 -2.02 -3.58
N PRO A 52 -8.71 -0.70 -3.86
CA PRO A 52 -9.89 0.08 -4.18
C PRO A 52 -10.54 -0.60 -5.39
N ARG A 53 -11.74 -1.15 -5.19
CA ARG A 53 -12.50 -1.75 -6.29
C ARG A 53 -12.69 -0.66 -7.32
N ARG A 54 -12.25 -0.91 -8.56
CA ARG A 54 -12.56 -0.05 -9.70
C ARG A 54 -14.07 0.19 -9.64
N ARG A 55 -14.50 1.44 -9.43
CA ARG A 55 -15.94 1.78 -9.48
C ARG A 55 -16.45 1.20 -10.78
N GLN A 56 -17.28 0.17 -10.71
CA GLN A 56 -18.05 -0.26 -11.85
C GLN A 56 -19.00 0.91 -12.11
N ILE A 57 -18.67 1.74 -13.08
CA ILE A 57 -19.63 2.67 -13.64
C ILE A 57 -20.74 1.76 -14.17
N PRO A 58 -21.99 1.86 -13.66
CA PRO A 58 -23.08 1.12 -14.27
C PRO A 58 -23.14 1.58 -15.72
N LYS A 59 -22.97 0.66 -16.67
CA LYS A 59 -23.33 0.94 -18.06
C LYS A 59 -24.86 1.03 -18.08
N GLU A 60 -25.37 2.26 -18.01
CA GLU A 60 -26.76 2.57 -18.26
C GLU A 60 -26.95 2.70 -19.79
N GLY A 61 -27.95 1.98 -20.32
CA GLY A 61 -28.44 2.13 -21.69
C GLY A 61 -28.01 1.01 -22.64
N ALA A 62 -28.85 -0.03 -22.72
CA ALA A 62 -29.01 -0.90 -23.88
C ALA A 62 -30.23 -0.45 -24.68
#